data_AF-A0A5K1GP73-F1
#
_entry.id   AF-A0A5K1GP73-F1
#
_cell.length_a   1.000
_cell.length_b   1.000
_cell.length_c   1.000
_cell.angle_alpha   90.00
_cell.angle_beta   90.00
_cell.angle_gamma   90.00
#
_symmetry.space_group_name_H-M   'P 1'
#
loop_
_entity.id
_entity.type
_entity.pdbx_description
1 polymer ?
#
loop_
_entity_poly.entity_id
_entity_poly.type
_entity_poly.pdbx_seq_one_letter_code
_entity_poly.pdbx_strand_id
1 'polypeptide(L)' 'VDRHPTFKQSRCLFVVRTDGGWIDFSYKKCLQAYIREKYPSCAEKFIKGYFKQR' A
#
# COMPACT_ATOMS: atom_id res chain seq x y z
N VAL A 1 3.01 5.77 -14.69
CA VAL A 1 2.51 5.49 -13.33
C VAL A 1 2.95 6.66 -12.46
N ASP A 2 2.02 7.56 -12.17
CA ASP A 2 2.31 8.81 -11.45
C ASP A 2 2.87 8.53 -10.05
N ARG A 3 3.70 9.47 -9.56
CA ARG A 3 4.33 9.39 -8.24
C ARG A 3 3.50 10.20 -7.24
N HIS A 4 3.32 9.67 -6.03
CA HIS A 4 2.59 10.38 -4.96
C HIS A 4 3.27 11.74 -4.66
N PRO A 5 2.51 12.86 -4.58
CA PRO A 5 3.08 14.19 -4.39
C PRO A 5 3.86 14.34 -3.07
N THR A 6 3.34 13.79 -1.98
CA THR A 6 3.98 13.73 -0.66
C THR A 6 5.04 12.62 -0.54
N PHE A 7 4.79 11.43 -1.09
CA PHE A 7 5.71 10.29 -1.00
C PHE A 7 6.31 9.92 -2.35
N LYS A 8 7.17 10.82 -2.87
CA LYS A 8 7.78 10.77 -4.21
C LYS A 8 8.56 9.47 -4.51
N GLN A 9 8.96 8.74 -3.47
CA GLN A 9 9.70 7.47 -3.57
C GLN A 9 8.80 6.23 -3.56
N SER A 10 7.52 6.36 -3.24
CA SER A 10 6.57 5.25 -3.22
C SER A 10 5.88 5.08 -4.58
N ARG A 11 5.72 3.83 -5.03
CA ARG A 11 4.82 3.49 -6.13
C ARG A 11 3.39 3.45 -5.57
N CYS A 12 2.58 4.45 -5.89
CA CYS A 12 1.15 4.45 -5.58
C CYS A 12 0.35 4.04 -6.82
N LEU A 13 -0.76 3.35 -6.59
CA LEU A 13 -1.78 3.13 -7.60
C LEU A 13 -2.92 4.10 -7.27
N PHE A 14 -3.34 4.90 -8.23
CA PHE A 14 -4.49 5.78 -8.07
C PHE A 14 -5.72 5.04 -8.58
N VAL A 15 -6.72 4.87 -7.71
CA VAL A 15 -8.06 4.46 -8.13
C VAL A 15 -8.92 5.71 -8.04
N VAL A 16 -9.38 6.19 -9.19
CA VAL A 16 -10.38 7.26 -9.24
C VAL A 16 -11.73 6.61 -9.01
N ARG A 17 -12.38 6.94 -7.88
CA ARG A 17 -13.77 6.51 -7.66
C ARG A 17 -14.70 7.25 -8.62
N THR A 18 -15.81 6.63 -8.97
CA THR A 18 -16.84 7.20 -9.86
C THR A 18 -17.50 8.45 -9.29
N ASP A 19 -17.38 8.70 -7.99
CA ASP A 19 -17.88 9.90 -7.30
C ASP A 19 -16.87 11.07 -7.27
N GLY A 20 -15.74 10.96 -7.98
CA GLY A 20 -14.73 12.01 -8.05
C GLY A 20 -13.85 12.12 -6.80
N GLY A 21 -13.99 11.22 -5.84
CA GLY A 21 -13.14 11.15 -4.65
C GLY A 21 -11.74 10.60 -4.98
N TRP A 22 -10.70 11.34 -4.58
CA TRP A 22 -9.31 10.92 -4.68
C TRP A 22 -8.89 10.27 -3.35
N ILE A 23 -8.74 8.95 -3.34
CA ILE A 23 -8.20 8.22 -2.17
C ILE A 23 -6.82 7.71 -2.55
N ASP A 24 -5.82 8.14 -1.78
CA ASP A 24 -4.43 7.73 -1.98
C ASP A 24 -4.22 6.30 -1.47
N PHE A 25 -4.28 5.32 -2.38
CA PHE A 25 -3.97 3.93 -2.08
C PHE A 25 -2.49 3.67 -2.34
N SER A 26 -1.67 3.77 -1.29
CA SER A 26 -0.30 3.29 -1.41
C SER A 26 -0.31 1.77 -1.60
N TYR A 27 0.31 1.28 -2.68
CA TYR A 27 0.42 -0.15 -2.98
C TYR A 27 0.93 -0.94 -1.77
N LYS A 28 1.90 -0.37 -1.05
CA LYS A 28 2.49 -0.95 0.16
C LYS A 28 1.45 -1.13 1.28
N LYS A 29 0.63 -0.11 1.59
CA LYS A 29 -0.42 -0.22 2.62
C LYS A 29 -1.50 -1.23 2.21
N CYS A 30 -1.93 -1.23 0.95
CA CYS A 30 -2.92 -2.19 0.45
C CYS A 30 -2.42 -3.64 0.56
N LEU A 31 -1.18 -3.90 0.12
CA LEU A 31 -0.60 -5.24 0.24
C LEU A 31 -0.43 -5.67 1.69
N GLN A 32 0.03 -4.75 2.55
CA GLN A 32 0.15 -5.03 3.98
C GLN A 32 -1.20 -5.38 4.62
N ALA A 33 -2.27 -4.66 4.27
CA ALA A 33 -3.62 -4.97 4.73
C ALA A 33 -4.09 -6.34 4.24
N TYR A 34 -3.93 -6.62 2.94
CA TYR A 34 -4.28 -7.92 2.34
C TYR A 34 -3.56 -9.10 3.02
N ILE A 35 -2.26 -8.96 3.27
CA ILE A 35 -1.45 -10.01 3.90
C ILE A 35 -1.90 -10.24 5.35
N ARG A 36 -2.23 -9.17 6.09
CA ARG A 36 -2.74 -9.27 7.47
C ARG A 36 -4.09 -9.99 7.54
N GLU A 37 -4.99 -9.68 6.61
CA GLU A 37 -6.30 -10.28 6.55
C GLU A 37 -6.21 -11.77 6.19
N LYS A 38 -5.41 -12.12 5.17
CA LYS A 38 -5.35 -13.48 4.64
C LYS A 38 -4.41 -14.42 5.42
N TYR A 39 -3.37 -13.88 6.06
CA TYR A 39 -2.33 -14.67 6.74
C TYR A 39 -1.96 -14.09 8.12
N PRO A 40 -2.92 -13.95 9.05
CA PRO A 40 -2.74 -13.18 10.29
C PRO A 40 -1.60 -13.70 11.18
N SER A 41 -1.38 -15.02 11.23
CA SER A 41 -0.34 -15.65 12.06
C SER A 41 1.10 -15.33 11.61
N CYS A 42 1.30 -15.10 10.32
CA CYS A 42 2.63 -14.89 9.73
C CYS A 42 2.82 -13.49 9.13
N ALA A 43 1.74 -12.70 9.04
CA ALA A 43 1.72 -11.42 8.36
C ALA A 43 2.80 -10.46 8.87
N GLU A 44 2.93 -10.30 10.18
CA GLU A 44 3.88 -9.33 10.74
C GLU A 44 5.34 -9.71 10.51
N LYS A 45 5.68 -11.01 10.56
CA LYS A 45 7.03 -11.49 10.22
C LYS A 45 7.35 -11.24 8.75
N PHE A 46 6.41 -11.56 7.87
CA PHE A 46 6.56 -11.33 6.43
C PHE A 46 6.69 -9.84 6.11
N ILE A 47 5.82 -9.00 6.68
CA ILE A 47 5.82 -7.57 6.41
C ILE A 47 7.12 -6.92 6.88
N LYS A 48 7.61 -7.24 8.07
CA LYS A 48 8.88 -6.69 8.57
C LYS A 48 10.08 -7.13 7.74
N GLY A 49 10.07 -8.38 7.23
CA GLY A 49 11.17 -8.92 6.42
C GLY A 49 11.25 -8.30 5.03
N TYR A 50 10.11 -8.16 4.35
CA TYR A 50 10.04 -7.82 2.93
C TYR A 50 9.71 -6.34 2.66
N PHE A 51 9.00 -5.67 3.57
CA PHE A 51 8.55 -4.28 3.41
C PHE A 51 9.34 -3.29 4.27
N LYS A 52 10.67 -3.44 4.37
CA LYS A 52 11.54 -2.51 5.10
C LYS A 52 11.30 -1.05 4.68
N GLN A 53 11.42 -0.14 5.65
CA GLN A 53 11.42 1.31 5.41
C GLN A 53 12.68 1.64 4.60
N ARG A 54 12.49 2.25 3.42
CA ARG A 54 13.53 2.97 2.69
C ARG A 54 13.39 4.44 3.05
#